data_AF-A0A3S2X916-F1
#
_entry.id   AF-A0A3S2X916-F1
#
_cell.length_a   1.000
_cell.length_b   1.000
_cell.length_c   1.000
_cell.angle_alpha   90.00
_cell.angle_beta   90.00
_cell.angle_gamma   90.00
#
_symmetry.space_group_name_H-M   'P 1'
#
loop_
_entity.id
_entity.type
_entity.pdbx_description
1 polymer ?
#
loop_
_entity_poly.entity_id
_entity_poly.type
_entity_poly.pdbx_seq_one_letter_code
_entity_poly.pdbx_strand_id
1 'polypeptide(L)'
;LGHDDMARAVRLWPELAAYTEPLLEQYVAVHPGFQQFTFANGRVTLTLLIGDVLEQLPQLDAQIDVWFLDGFAPAKNPDMWTPELFAQLARLSHPGTVLGTFTTTGWVRRSLVEAGFAMKKVPGIGKKWEVMSGAYVGPLP
;
A
#
# COMPACT_ATOMS: atom_id res chain seq x y z
N LEU A 1 5.59 -15.04 -3.92
CA LEU A 1 4.41 -15.81 -3.46
C LEU A 1 3.86 -16.53 -4.67
N GLY A 2 3.76 -17.86 -4.66
CA GLY A 2 3.21 -18.60 -5.80
C GLY A 2 1.68 -18.60 -5.80
N HIS A 3 1.08 -19.06 -6.90
CA HIS A 3 -0.38 -19.25 -7.00
C HIS A 3 -0.92 -20.12 -5.85
N ASP A 4 -0.25 -21.23 -5.52
CA ASP A 4 -0.71 -22.17 -4.48
C ASP A 4 -0.70 -21.55 -3.07
N ASP A 5 0.26 -20.68 -2.79
CA ASP A 5 0.29 -19.93 -1.53
C ASP A 5 -0.83 -18.91 -1.45
N MET A 6 -1.12 -18.21 -2.57
CA MET A 6 -2.25 -17.28 -2.65
C MET A 6 -3.57 -18.03 -2.46
N ALA A 7 -3.76 -19.15 -3.16
CA ALA A 7 -4.93 -20.02 -3.03
C ALA A 7 -5.11 -20.51 -1.59
N ARG A 8 -4.02 -20.81 -0.88
CA ARG A 8 -4.07 -21.16 0.54
C ARG A 8 -4.46 -20.00 1.44
N ALA A 9 -3.96 -18.80 1.18
CA ALA A 9 -4.26 -17.62 1.97
C ALA A 9 -5.75 -17.23 1.85
N VAL A 10 -6.28 -17.15 0.62
CA VAL A 10 -7.66 -16.69 0.41
C VAL A 10 -8.72 -17.62 0.99
N ARG A 11 -8.42 -18.92 1.16
CA ARG A 11 -9.31 -19.89 1.81
C ARG A 11 -9.65 -19.55 3.27
N LEU A 12 -8.88 -18.67 3.92
CA LEU A 12 -9.18 -18.21 5.28
C LEU A 12 -10.38 -17.25 5.32
N TRP A 13 -10.82 -16.71 4.18
CA TRP A 13 -11.91 -15.73 4.05
C TRP A 13 -12.91 -16.14 2.95
N PRO A 14 -13.67 -17.23 3.15
CA PRO A 14 -14.64 -17.72 2.15
C PRO A 14 -15.70 -16.68 1.80
N GLU A 15 -16.00 -15.73 2.68
CA GLU A 15 -16.91 -14.61 2.43
C GLU A 15 -16.42 -13.65 1.32
N LEU A 16 -15.14 -13.68 0.97
CA LEU A 16 -14.55 -12.90 -0.12
C LEU A 16 -14.41 -13.70 -1.43
N ALA A 17 -14.92 -14.93 -1.49
CA ALA A 17 -14.74 -15.85 -2.63
C ALA A 17 -15.08 -15.20 -3.98
N ALA A 18 -16.17 -14.43 -4.04
CA ALA A 18 -16.61 -13.73 -5.25
C ALA A 18 -15.56 -12.75 -5.83
N TYR A 19 -14.62 -12.28 -5.02
CA TYR A 19 -13.52 -11.41 -5.45
C TYR A 19 -12.20 -12.18 -5.61
N THR A 20 -11.95 -13.16 -4.75
CA THR A 20 -10.68 -13.91 -4.75
C THR A 20 -10.61 -14.97 -5.83
N GLU A 21 -11.74 -15.56 -6.25
CA GLU A 21 -11.77 -16.54 -7.34
C GLU A 21 -11.32 -15.92 -8.68
N PRO A 22 -11.90 -14.78 -9.16
CA PRO A 22 -11.39 -14.11 -10.37
C PRO A 22 -9.92 -13.67 -10.25
N LEU A 23 -9.47 -13.30 -9.04
CA LEU A 23 -8.07 -12.97 -8.81
C LEU A 23 -7.17 -14.19 -9.03
N LEU A 24 -7.53 -15.36 -8.50
CA LEU A 24 -6.74 -16.60 -8.66
C LEU A 24 -6.67 -17.04 -10.12
N GLU A 25 -7.76 -16.90 -10.88
CA GLU A 25 -7.77 -17.21 -12.32
C GLU A 25 -6.73 -16.41 -13.12
N GLN A 26 -6.48 -15.15 -12.72
CA GLN A 26 -5.50 -14.27 -13.37
C GLN A 26 -4.11 -14.32 -12.71
N TYR A 27 -4.01 -14.74 -11.44
CA TYR A 27 -2.74 -14.82 -10.69
C TYR A 27 -1.91 -16.05 -11.08
N VAL A 28 -1.59 -16.18 -12.37
CA VAL A 28 -0.84 -17.31 -12.94
C VAL A 28 0.48 -16.80 -13.50
N ALA A 29 1.59 -17.47 -13.19
CA ALA A 29 2.93 -17.14 -13.68
C ALA A 29 3.31 -15.64 -13.51
N VAL A 30 3.03 -15.07 -12.33
CA VAL A 30 3.36 -13.68 -12.01
C VAL A 30 4.88 -13.48 -12.00
N HIS A 31 5.37 -12.63 -12.89
CA HIS A 31 6.80 -12.31 -13.05
C HIS A 31 7.17 -10.94 -12.48
N PRO A 32 8.46 -10.67 -12.20
CA PRO A 32 8.93 -9.34 -11.82
C PRO A 32 8.49 -8.24 -12.80
N GLY A 33 8.28 -7.03 -12.29
CA GLY A 33 7.78 -5.87 -13.03
C GLY A 33 6.26 -5.68 -12.91
N PHE A 34 5.67 -5.07 -13.93
CA PHE A 34 4.27 -4.65 -13.93
C PHE A 34 3.38 -5.76 -14.46
N GLN A 35 2.45 -6.23 -13.63
CA GLN A 35 1.43 -7.21 -14.00
C GLN A 35 0.05 -6.57 -13.83
N GLN A 36 -0.77 -6.57 -14.88
CA GLN A 36 -2.06 -5.90 -14.87
C GLN A 36 -3.19 -6.90 -14.99
N PHE A 37 -4.11 -6.86 -14.04
CA PHE A 37 -5.33 -7.66 -14.02
C PHE A 37 -6.55 -6.77 -14.12
N THR A 38 -7.59 -7.29 -14.76
CA THR A 38 -8.83 -6.54 -14.98
C THR A 38 -10.03 -7.36 -14.50
N PHE A 39 -10.90 -6.71 -13.73
CA PHE A 39 -12.06 -7.33 -13.09
C PHE A 39 -13.32 -6.51 -13.34
N ALA A 40 -14.47 -7.08 -12.95
CA ALA A 40 -15.77 -6.41 -12.97
C ALA A 40 -16.12 -5.75 -14.32
N ASN A 41 -15.81 -6.44 -15.42
CA ASN A 41 -15.99 -5.99 -16.81
C ASN A 41 -15.22 -4.71 -17.15
N GLY A 42 -13.96 -4.59 -16.70
CA GLY A 42 -13.12 -3.42 -16.99
C GLY A 42 -13.26 -2.28 -16.00
N ARG A 43 -14.12 -2.40 -14.99
CA ARG A 43 -14.33 -1.34 -13.99
C ARG A 43 -13.26 -1.29 -12.91
N VAL A 44 -12.56 -2.40 -12.69
CA VAL A 44 -11.50 -2.49 -11.70
C VAL A 44 -10.25 -3.01 -12.38
N THR A 45 -9.17 -2.25 -12.25
CA THR A 45 -7.84 -2.62 -12.74
C THR A 45 -6.91 -2.70 -11.56
N LEU A 46 -6.26 -3.85 -11.41
CA LEU A 46 -5.20 -4.07 -10.42
C LEU A 46 -3.87 -4.10 -11.14
N THR A 47 -2.98 -3.17 -10.82
CA THR A 47 -1.59 -3.20 -11.27
C THR A 47 -0.72 -3.70 -10.12
N LEU A 48 -0.16 -4.90 -10.26
CA LEU A 48 0.82 -5.44 -9.33
C LEU A 48 2.23 -5.08 -9.80
N LEU A 49 2.97 -4.38 -8.96
CA LEU A 49 4.37 -4.05 -9.19
C LEU A 49 5.21 -5.04 -8.39
N ILE A 50 5.80 -6.02 -9.07
CA ILE A 50 6.52 -7.14 -8.45
C ILE A 50 8.02 -6.83 -8.45
N GLY A 51 8.57 -6.49 -7.29
CA GLY A 51 9.97 -6.16 -7.10
C GLY A 51 10.19 -5.37 -5.82
N ASP A 52 11.40 -4.82 -5.65
CA ASP A 52 11.66 -3.87 -4.57
C ASP A 52 10.86 -2.58 -4.77
N VAL A 53 10.18 -2.11 -3.73
CA VAL A 53 9.30 -0.93 -3.80
C VAL A 53 10.05 0.32 -4.25
N LEU A 54 11.32 0.48 -3.87
CA LEU A 54 12.17 1.61 -4.24
C LEU A 54 12.64 1.54 -5.69
N GLU A 55 12.65 0.36 -6.30
CA GLU A 55 12.91 0.20 -7.73
C GLU A 55 11.64 0.38 -8.56
N GLN A 56 10.49 -0.06 -8.04
CA GLN A 56 9.24 -0.08 -8.79
C GLN A 56 8.49 1.25 -8.76
N LEU A 57 8.37 1.93 -7.60
CA LEU A 57 7.61 3.19 -7.49
C LEU A 57 8.14 4.32 -8.38
N PRO A 58 9.45 4.50 -8.59
CA PRO A 58 9.95 5.52 -9.53
C PRO A 58 9.50 5.31 -10.97
N GLN A 59 9.19 4.07 -11.36
CA GLN A 59 8.71 3.72 -12.70
C GLN A 59 7.21 3.95 -12.87
N LEU A 60 6.48 4.15 -11.76
CA LEU A 60 5.05 4.40 -11.79
C LEU A 60 4.78 5.88 -12.11
N ASP A 61 3.98 6.09 -13.17
CA ASP A 61 3.38 7.37 -13.50
C ASP A 61 1.88 7.31 -13.22
N ALA A 62 1.49 7.80 -12.04
CA ALA A 62 0.11 7.78 -11.57
C ALA A 62 -0.13 8.91 -10.56
N GLN A 63 -1.40 9.25 -10.37
CA GLN A 63 -1.86 10.05 -9.24
C GLN A 63 -2.65 9.16 -8.30
N ILE A 64 -2.27 9.17 -7.02
CA ILE A 64 -2.85 8.28 -6.02
C ILE A 64 -3.76 9.08 -5.10
N ASP A 65 -5.04 8.75 -5.08
CA ASP A 65 -6.00 9.36 -4.15
C ASP A 65 -5.85 8.83 -2.72
N VAL A 66 -5.52 7.54 -2.58
CA VAL A 66 -5.45 6.86 -1.27
C VAL A 66 -4.28 5.89 -1.21
N TRP A 67 -3.45 6.04 -0.18
CA TRP A 67 -2.39 5.13 0.20
C TRP A 67 -2.80 4.24 1.36
N PHE A 68 -2.72 2.92 1.15
CA PHE A 68 -2.65 1.94 2.24
C PHE A 68 -1.19 1.59 2.47
N LEU A 69 -0.53 2.31 3.38
CA LEU A 69 0.86 2.06 3.74
C LEU A 69 0.91 0.91 4.73
N ASP A 70 0.99 -0.29 4.18
CA ASP A 70 1.01 -1.56 4.89
C ASP A 70 2.26 -2.37 4.55
N GLY A 71 2.60 -3.32 5.42
CA GLY A 71 3.82 -4.11 5.33
C GLY A 71 4.13 -4.77 6.67
N PHE A 72 5.28 -5.44 6.78
CA PHE A 72 5.72 -5.90 8.10
C PHE A 72 5.96 -4.69 9.01
N ALA A 73 5.66 -4.86 10.31
CA ALA A 73 5.91 -3.82 11.31
C ALA A 73 7.35 -3.30 11.16
N PRO A 74 7.62 -2.00 11.37
CA PRO A 74 8.95 -1.43 11.13
C PRO A 74 10.08 -2.15 11.88
N ALA A 75 9.78 -2.76 13.04
CA ALA A 75 10.75 -3.57 13.78
C ALA A 75 11.14 -4.89 13.09
N LYS A 76 10.32 -5.41 12.17
CA LYS A 76 10.52 -6.65 11.42
C LYS A 76 11.03 -6.43 10.00
N ASN A 77 10.78 -5.26 9.42
CA ASN A 77 11.26 -4.91 8.08
C ASN A 77 11.61 -3.41 8.02
N PRO A 78 12.67 -2.97 8.72
CA PRO A 78 13.02 -1.55 8.79
C PRO A 78 13.39 -0.97 7.41
N ASP A 79 13.94 -1.81 6.53
CA ASP A 79 14.46 -1.45 5.21
C ASP A 79 13.37 -0.95 4.24
N MET A 80 12.10 -1.26 4.51
CA MET A 80 10.98 -0.70 3.75
C MET A 80 10.65 0.73 4.17
N TRP A 81 10.79 1.06 5.46
CA TRP A 81 10.26 2.30 6.02
C TRP A 81 11.32 3.41 5.94
N THR A 82 11.66 3.84 4.74
CA THR A 82 12.74 4.82 4.55
C THR A 82 12.21 6.18 4.09
N PRO A 83 12.97 7.27 4.32
CA PRO A 83 12.64 8.58 3.75
C PRO A 83 12.44 8.55 2.22
N GLU A 84 13.22 7.72 1.51
CA GLU A 84 13.12 7.55 0.06
C GLU A 84 11.77 6.98 -0.35
N LEU A 85 11.24 6.01 0.39
CA LEU A 85 9.90 5.49 0.15
C LEU A 85 8.87 6.61 0.34
N PHE A 86 8.93 7.35 1.45
CA PHE A 86 7.94 8.39 1.74
C PHE A 86 7.98 9.53 0.72
N ALA A 87 9.17 9.86 0.18
CA ALA A 87 9.31 10.79 -0.92
C ALA A 87 8.62 10.29 -2.20
N GLN A 88 8.70 8.99 -2.51
CA GLN A 88 7.93 8.43 -3.63
C GLN A 88 6.42 8.48 -3.41
N LEU A 89 5.95 8.22 -2.18
CA LEU A 89 4.53 8.38 -1.85
C LEU A 89 4.06 9.82 -2.09
N ALA A 90 4.84 10.80 -1.60
CA ALA A 90 4.56 12.21 -1.80
C ALA A 90 4.56 12.62 -3.29
N ARG A 91 5.54 12.16 -4.07
CA ARG A 91 5.65 12.42 -5.52
C ARG A 91 4.40 11.98 -6.28
N LEU A 92 3.85 10.84 -5.90
CA LEU A 92 2.67 10.22 -6.52
C LEU A 92 1.34 10.73 -5.91
N SER A 93 1.42 11.58 -4.89
CA SER A 93 0.25 12.18 -4.22
C SER A 93 -0.09 13.53 -4.81
N HIS A 94 -1.37 13.88 -4.78
CA HIS A 94 -1.86 15.23 -5.03
C HIS A 94 -2.42 15.83 -3.73
N PRO A 95 -2.64 17.15 -3.64
CA PRO A 95 -3.29 17.74 -2.47
C PRO A 95 -4.62 17.03 -2.17
N GLY A 96 -4.78 16.58 -0.93
CA GLY A 96 -5.94 15.81 -0.49
C GLY A 96 -5.79 14.29 -0.55
N THR A 97 -4.71 13.74 -1.14
CA THR A 97 -4.40 12.31 -1.07
C THR A 97 -4.37 11.85 0.37
N VAL A 98 -5.09 10.78 0.70
CA VAL A 98 -5.18 10.24 2.07
C VAL A 98 -4.20 9.09 2.24
N LEU A 99 -3.51 9.04 3.37
CA LEU A 99 -2.67 7.91 3.76
C LEU A 99 -3.19 7.29 5.05
N GLY A 100 -3.30 5.96 5.08
CA GLY A 100 -3.58 5.17 6.26
C GLY A 100 -2.47 4.16 6.52
N THR A 101 -2.07 3.99 7.77
CA THR A 101 -1.10 2.95 8.18
C THR A 101 -1.39 2.41 9.57
N PHE A 102 -1.10 1.12 9.78
CA PHE A 102 -1.28 0.48 11.07
C PHE A 102 -0.20 0.84 12.10
N THR A 103 0.95 1.36 11.65
CA THR A 103 2.06 1.69 12.54
C THR A 103 1.82 3.03 13.21
N THR A 104 2.24 3.16 14.47
CA THR A 104 2.16 4.42 15.25
C THR A 104 3.53 4.90 15.72
N THR A 105 4.60 4.29 15.19
CA THR A 105 5.97 4.60 15.60
C THR A 105 6.31 6.06 15.27
N GLY A 106 6.83 6.79 16.26
CA GLY A 106 7.00 8.24 16.16
C GLY A 106 7.94 8.70 15.05
N TRP A 107 8.96 7.91 14.68
CA TRP A 107 9.86 8.29 13.59
C TRP A 107 9.18 8.17 12.22
N VAL A 108 8.37 7.15 11.97
CA VAL A 108 7.58 7.02 10.72
C VAL A 108 6.65 8.21 10.57
N ARG A 109 6.00 8.64 11.67
CA ARG A 109 5.18 9.84 11.67
C ARG A 109 5.96 11.08 11.26
N ARG A 110 7.16 11.29 11.84
CA ARG A 110 8.00 12.45 11.52
C ARG A 110 8.43 12.45 10.05
N SER A 111 8.89 11.32 9.54
CA SER A 111 9.32 11.21 8.15
C SER A 111 8.17 11.39 7.15
N LEU A 112 6.96 10.92 7.47
CA LEU A 112 5.76 11.23 6.66
C LEU A 112 5.41 12.72 6.70
N VAL A 113 5.56 13.38 7.85
CA VAL A 113 5.37 14.84 7.97
C VAL A 113 6.41 15.60 7.15
N GLU A 114 7.68 15.20 7.23
CA GLU A 114 8.77 15.77 6.41
C GLU A 114 8.52 15.58 4.90
N ALA A 115 7.90 14.47 4.51
CA ALA A 115 7.50 14.22 3.13
C ALA A 115 6.25 15.02 2.68
N GLY A 116 5.58 15.76 3.58
CA GLY A 116 4.43 16.62 3.24
C GLY A 116 3.06 16.07 3.64
N PHE A 117 2.99 15.05 4.51
CA PHE A 117 1.72 14.53 5.02
C PHE A 117 1.36 15.12 6.39
N ALA A 118 0.14 15.66 6.52
CA ALA A 118 -0.42 16.06 7.81
C ALA A 118 -0.94 14.84 8.58
N MET A 119 -0.07 14.20 9.37
CA MET A 119 -0.36 12.93 10.07
C MET A 119 -0.99 13.13 11.46
N LYS A 120 -2.07 12.40 11.73
CA LYS A 120 -2.74 12.29 13.03
C LYS A 120 -2.90 10.84 13.48
N LYS A 121 -2.94 10.65 14.80
CA LYS A 121 -3.41 9.39 15.39
C LYS A 121 -4.93 9.34 15.32
N VAL A 122 -5.48 8.19 14.99
CA VAL A 122 -6.92 7.94 15.01
C VAL A 122 -7.20 6.65 15.79
N PRO A 123 -8.40 6.50 16.38
CA PRO A 123 -8.78 5.27 17.07
C PRO A 123 -8.57 4.06 16.15
N GLY A 124 -7.87 3.03 16.66
CA GLY A 124 -7.64 1.82 15.89
C GLY A 124 -8.91 0.97 15.75
N ILE A 125 -8.87 0.01 14.82
CA ILE A 125 -9.94 -0.97 14.62
C ILE A 125 -9.58 -2.24 15.39
N GLY A 126 -10.51 -2.77 16.19
CA GLY A 126 -10.35 -4.03 16.93
C GLY A 126 -9.42 -3.92 18.14
N LYS A 127 -8.37 -4.76 18.21
CA LYS A 127 -7.44 -4.84 19.37
C LYS A 127 -6.35 -3.77 19.39
N LYS A 128 -6.20 -2.98 18.32
CA LYS A 128 -5.23 -1.88 18.27
C LYS A 128 -5.87 -0.61 18.78
N TRP A 129 -5.20 0.02 19.74
CA TRP A 129 -5.70 1.21 20.42
C TRP A 129 -5.65 2.45 19.51
N GLU A 130 -4.60 2.55 18.68
CA GLU A 130 -4.39 3.68 17.78
C GLU A 130 -3.78 3.21 16.46
N VAL A 131 -4.17 3.84 15.36
CA VAL A 131 -3.52 3.77 14.04
C VAL A 131 -3.21 5.19 13.56
N MET A 132 -2.53 5.34 12.42
CA MET A 132 -2.26 6.66 11.85
C MET A 132 -2.99 6.87 10.54
N SER A 133 -3.48 8.09 10.36
CA SER A 133 -4.00 8.55 9.09
C SER A 133 -3.62 10.01 8.88
N GLY A 134 -3.43 10.43 7.63
CA GLY A 134 -3.15 11.81 7.28
C GLY A 134 -3.55 12.10 5.85
N ALA A 135 -3.38 13.37 5.46
CA ALA A 135 -3.57 13.80 4.08
C ALA A 135 -2.30 14.50 3.58
N TYR A 136 -1.99 14.36 2.30
CA TYR A 136 -0.93 15.10 1.65
C TYR A 136 -1.36 16.56 1.50
N VAL A 137 -0.55 17.47 2.04
CA VAL A 137 -0.81 18.92 2.02
C VAL A 137 0.16 19.68 1.12
N GLY A 138 1.08 18.97 0.46
CA GLY A 138 2.16 19.55 -0.33
C GLY A 138 3.50 19.56 0.43
N PRO A 139 4.59 19.91 -0.25
CA PRO A 139 5.88 20.08 0.40
C PRO A 139 5.79 21.16 1.48
N LEU A 140 6.48 20.94 2.60
CA LEU A 140 6.62 21.96 3.63
C LEU A 140 7.33 23.18 3.00
N PRO A 141 6.90 24.42 3.31
CA PRO A 141 7.54 25.64 2.82
C PRO A 141 8.97 25.80 3.29
#